data_AF-A0A354GFX4-F1
#
_entry.id   AF-A0A354GFX4-F1
#
_cell.length_a   1.000
_cell.length_b   1.000
_cell.length_c   1.000
_cell.angle_alpha   90.00
_cell.angle_beta   90.00
_cell.angle_gamma   90.00
#
_symmetry.space_group_name_H-M   'P 1'
#
loop_
_entity.id
_entity.type
_entity.pdbx_description
1 polymer ?
#
loop_
_entity_poly.entity_id
_entity_poly.type
_entity_poly.pdbx_seq_one_letter_code
_entity_poly.pdbx_strand_id
1 'polypeptide(L)'
;MRSGILFLGVIFILFSIGSCRKDFDVKPNQGKLEFSKDTIFLNTIFSNIGSSTYNLKVYNRSNNDLTIPKIKLKNGVNSNYRLNVDGIPRAVQQERR
;
A
#
# COMPACT_ATOMS: atom_id res chain seq x y z
N MET A 1 -18.10 53.52 0.30
CA MET A 1 -17.00 52.74 0.89
C MET A 1 -17.46 51.41 1.50
N ARG A 2 -18.55 51.36 2.29
CA ARG A 2 -19.10 50.12 2.89
C ARG A 2 -19.51 49.03 1.88
N SER A 3 -20.18 49.37 0.78
CA SER A 3 -20.62 48.38 -0.22
C SER A 3 -19.48 47.74 -1.01
N GLY A 4 -18.35 48.45 -1.20
CA GLY A 4 -17.18 47.91 -1.89
C GLY A 4 -16.46 46.84 -1.07
N ILE A 5 -16.44 47.01 0.27
CA ILE A 5 -15.86 46.04 1.20
C ILE A 5 -16.68 44.76 1.24
N LEU A 6 -18.02 44.88 1.20
CA LEU A 6 -18.92 43.72 1.13
C LEU A 6 -18.72 42.93 -0.18
N PHE A 7 -18.54 43.62 -1.31
CA PHE A 7 -18.30 42.99 -2.60
C PHE A 7 -16.97 42.22 -2.64
N LEU A 8 -15.90 42.80 -2.10
CA LEU A 8 -14.60 42.15 -1.94
C LEU A 8 -14.65 40.92 -1.03
N GLY A 9 -15.42 40.99 0.07
CA GLY A 9 -15.62 39.85 0.97
C GLY A 9 -16.31 38.66 0.29
N VAL A 10 -17.33 38.93 -0.53
CA VAL A 10 -18.05 37.89 -1.28
C VAL A 10 -17.14 37.21 -2.31
N ILE A 11 -16.30 37.97 -3.01
CA ILE A 11 -15.35 37.43 -3.99
C ILE A 11 -14.32 36.53 -3.31
N PHE A 12 -13.81 36.92 -2.14
CA PHE A 12 -12.83 36.12 -1.38
C PHE A 12 -13.42 34.79 -0.89
N ILE A 13 -14.67 34.80 -0.43
CA ILE A 13 -15.39 33.58 -0.05
C ILE A 13 -15.58 32.66 -1.25
N LEU A 14 -15.97 33.21 -2.41
CA LEU A 14 -16.17 32.44 -3.63
C LEU A 14 -14.88 31.75 -4.12
N PHE A 15 -13.74 32.44 -4.01
CA PHE A 15 -12.42 31.89 -4.37
C PHE A 15 -11.96 30.77 -3.43
N SER A 16 -12.30 30.87 -2.15
CA SER A 16 -11.89 29.90 -1.12
C SER A 16 -12.60 28.54 -1.27
N ILE A 17 -13.83 28.52 -1.79
CA ILE A 17 -14.62 27.29 -1.99
C ILE A 17 -14.09 26.44 -3.17
N GLY A 18 -13.33 27.06 -4.10
CA GLY A 18 -12.74 26.37 -5.26
C GLY A 18 -11.53 25.49 -4.93
N SER A 19 -10.93 25.60 -3.75
CA SER A 19 -9.73 24.84 -3.37
C SER A 19 -10.01 23.41 -2.89
N CYS A 20 -11.17 22.83 -3.27
CA CYS A 20 -11.50 21.45 -2.96
C CYS A 20 -10.58 20.51 -3.75
N ARG A 21 -9.46 20.12 -3.13
CA ARG A 21 -8.51 19.16 -3.68
C ARG A 21 -9.19 17.78 -3.66
N LYS A 22 -9.41 17.19 -4.84
CA LYS A 22 -9.89 15.81 -4.97
C LYS A 22 -8.72 14.88 -4.71
N ASP A 23 -8.42 14.69 -3.44
CA ASP A 23 -7.31 13.88 -3.00
C ASP A 23 -7.64 12.40 -3.19
N PHE A 24 -7.01 11.82 -4.22
CA PHE A 24 -6.80 10.40 -4.48
C PHE A 24 -8.07 9.54 -4.61
N ASP A 25 -8.66 9.53 -5.80
CA ASP A 25 -9.42 8.37 -6.26
C ASP A 25 -8.46 7.18 -6.38
N VAL A 26 -8.26 6.46 -5.27
CA VAL A 26 -7.58 5.16 -5.27
C VAL A 26 -8.53 4.17 -5.93
N LYS A 27 -8.60 4.21 -7.26
CA LYS A 27 -9.14 3.09 -8.00
C LYS A 27 -8.29 1.88 -7.61
N PRO A 28 -8.88 0.74 -7.20
CA PRO A 28 -8.12 -0.48 -6.99
C PRO A 28 -7.55 -0.86 -8.34
N ASN A 29 -6.35 -0.36 -8.59
CA ASN A 29 -5.73 -0.47 -9.88
C ASN A 29 -5.34 -1.93 -10.00
N GLN A 30 -6.03 -2.65 -10.88
CA GLN A 30 -5.81 -4.07 -11.17
C GLN A 30 -4.53 -4.24 -12.01
N GLY A 31 -3.50 -3.46 -11.71
CA GLY A 31 -2.20 -3.57 -12.34
C GLY A 31 -1.64 -4.95 -12.06
N LYS A 32 -1.13 -5.61 -13.10
CA LYS A 32 -0.47 -6.90 -12.96
C LYS A 32 0.85 -6.68 -12.21
N LEU A 33 0.96 -7.30 -11.04
CA LEU A 33 2.22 -7.38 -10.31
C LEU A 33 3.11 -8.44 -10.95
N GLU A 34 4.39 -8.14 -11.06
CA GLU A 34 5.42 -9.09 -11.51
C GLU A 34 6.25 -9.55 -10.31
N PHE A 35 6.52 -10.84 -10.22
CA PHE A 35 7.30 -11.42 -9.14
C PHE A 35 8.70 -11.73 -9.63
N SER A 36 9.71 -11.55 -8.78
CA SER A 36 11.09 -11.92 -9.13
C SER A 36 11.27 -13.42 -9.36
N LYS A 37 10.36 -14.25 -8.83
CA LYS A 37 10.31 -15.70 -9.01
C LYS A 37 8.86 -16.17 -8.95
N ASP A 38 8.49 -17.10 -9.81
CA ASP A 38 7.16 -17.69 -9.83
C ASP A 38 6.96 -18.73 -8.72
N THR A 39 8.04 -19.41 -8.31
CA THR A 39 8.01 -20.42 -7.26
C THR A 39 9.32 -20.44 -6.50
N ILE A 40 9.23 -20.50 -5.17
CA ILE A 40 10.37 -20.64 -4.28
C ILE A 40 10.18 -21.96 -3.54
N PHE A 41 11.09 -22.91 -3.78
CA PHE A 41 11.17 -24.13 -3.00
C PHE A 41 11.98 -23.86 -1.74
N LEU A 42 11.37 -24.19 -0.60
CA LEU A 42 12.03 -24.14 0.70
C LEU A 42 12.52 -25.55 1.01
N ASN A 43 13.77 -25.67 1.47
CA ASN A 43 14.29 -26.95 1.96
C ASN A 43 13.45 -27.45 3.14
N THR A 44 13.54 -28.75 3.44
CA THR A 44 12.88 -29.37 4.59
C THR A 44 13.11 -28.55 5.86
N ILE A 45 12.02 -28.04 6.41
CA ILE A 45 12.06 -27.21 7.61
C ILE A 45 12.07 -28.11 8.84
N PHE A 46 13.17 -28.09 9.59
CA PHE A 46 13.19 -28.62 10.96
C PHE A 46 12.79 -27.48 11.89
N SER A 47 11.79 -27.69 12.74
CA SER A 47 11.22 -26.63 13.62
C SER A 47 12.25 -25.92 14.50
N ASN A 48 13.40 -26.57 14.77
CA ASN A 48 14.40 -26.12 15.73
C ASN A 48 15.73 -25.66 15.10
N ILE A 49 15.86 -25.71 13.76
CA ILE A 49 17.08 -25.29 13.06
C ILE A 49 16.72 -24.14 12.12
N GLY A 50 17.46 -23.03 12.21
CA GLY A 50 17.27 -21.88 11.34
C GLY A 50 17.37 -22.29 9.87
N SER A 51 16.27 -22.13 9.12
CA SER A 51 16.23 -22.38 7.69
C SER A 51 16.73 -21.18 6.90
N SER A 52 17.12 -21.40 5.65
CA SER A 52 17.45 -20.32 4.71
C SER A 52 16.30 -19.31 4.59
N THR A 53 16.65 -18.03 4.61
CA THR A 53 15.72 -16.93 4.32
C THR A 53 15.77 -16.62 2.83
N TYR A 54 14.60 -16.48 2.19
CA TYR A 54 14.49 -16.19 0.77
C TYR A 54 13.84 -14.84 0.55
N ASN A 55 14.41 -14.06 -0.38
CA ASN A 55 13.87 -12.78 -0.77
C ASN A 55 13.00 -12.93 -2.02
N LEU A 56 11.78 -12.40 -1.95
CA LEU A 56 10.86 -12.29 -3.07
C LEU A 56 10.57 -10.80 -3.29
N LYS A 57 10.83 -10.30 -4.50
CA LYS A 57 10.51 -8.92 -4.87
C LYS A 57 9.24 -8.90 -5.72
N VAL A 58 8.41 -7.91 -5.47
CA VAL A 58 7.19 -7.63 -6.22
C VAL A 58 7.38 -6.31 -6.94
N TYR A 59 7.17 -6.31 -8.25
CA TYR A 59 7.38 -5.15 -9.10
C TYR A 59 6.06 -4.67 -9.68
N ASN A 60 5.86 -3.36 -9.62
CA ASN A 60 4.90 -2.66 -10.45
C ASN A 60 5.63 -2.19 -11.73
N ARG A 61 5.25 -2.73 -12.89
CA ARG A 61 5.80 -2.31 -14.20
C ARG A 61 4.97 -1.23 -14.88
N SER A 62 3.84 -0.85 -14.29
CA SER A 62 2.98 0.18 -14.84
C SER A 62 3.42 1.57 -14.36
N ASN A 63 2.99 2.59 -15.09
CA ASN A 63 3.23 4.00 -14.73
C ASN A 63 2.24 4.54 -13.69
N ASN A 64 1.37 3.68 -13.16
CA ASN A 64 0.33 4.05 -12.21
C ASN A 64 0.67 3.50 -10.82
N ASP A 65 0.33 4.25 -9.79
CA ASP A 65 0.47 3.77 -8.42
C ASP A 65 -0.44 2.56 -8.16
N LEU A 66 0.08 1.59 -7.40
CA LEU A 66 -0.64 0.39 -6.97
C LEU A 66 -0.64 0.32 -5.45
N THR A 67 -1.82 0.03 -4.88
CA THR A 67 -1.96 -0.25 -3.45
C THR A 67 -2.14 -1.74 -3.24
N ILE A 68 -1.29 -2.35 -2.41
CA ILE A 68 -1.41 -3.77 -2.05
C ILE A 68 -2.19 -3.83 -0.71
N PRO A 69 -3.47 -4.25 -0.72
CA PRO A 69 -4.31 -4.16 0.48
C PRO A 69 -3.89 -5.15 1.57
N LYS A 70 -3.29 -6.29 1.19
CA LYS A 70 -2.96 -7.35 2.13
C LYS A 70 -1.81 -8.22 1.64
N ILE A 71 -0.87 -8.48 2.54
CA ILE A 71 0.18 -9.48 2.37
C ILE A 71 0.06 -10.44 3.56
N LYS A 72 -0.18 -11.73 3.28
CA LYS A 72 -0.35 -12.74 4.34
C LYS A 72 0.20 -14.10 3.92
N LEU A 73 0.63 -14.86 4.91
CA LEU A 73 0.78 -16.29 4.76
C LEU A 73 -0.60 -16.95 4.68
N LYS A 74 -0.72 -18.06 3.93
CA LYS A 74 -1.99 -18.79 3.76
C LYS A 74 -2.62 -19.16 5.10
N ASN A 75 -1.79 -19.64 6.04
CA ASN A 75 -2.22 -20.03 7.40
C ASN A 75 -2.08 -18.88 8.41
N GLY A 76 -1.75 -17.67 7.97
CA GLY A 76 -1.54 -16.51 8.83
C GLY A 76 -0.55 -16.80 9.96
N VAL A 77 -0.94 -16.50 11.20
CA VAL A 77 -0.14 -16.72 12.42
C VAL A 77 0.12 -18.18 12.74
N ASN A 78 -0.69 -19.11 12.20
CA ASN A 78 -0.51 -20.56 12.36
C ASN A 78 0.44 -21.15 11.30
N SER A 79 1.13 -20.31 10.53
CA SER A 79 2.11 -20.79 9.57
C SER A 79 3.43 -21.14 10.26
N ASN A 80 4.05 -22.24 9.85
CA ASN A 80 5.42 -22.59 10.23
C ASN A 80 6.47 -21.65 9.60
N TYR A 81 6.04 -20.78 8.68
CA TYR A 81 6.89 -19.80 8.03
C TYR A 81 6.72 -18.43 8.66
N ARG A 82 7.76 -17.62 8.57
CA ARG A 82 7.75 -16.22 9.00
C ARG A 82 7.83 -15.34 7.77
N LEU A 83 7.04 -14.27 7.77
CA LEU A 83 7.03 -13.28 6.72
C LEU A 83 7.62 -11.97 7.27
N ASN A 84 8.51 -11.38 6.49
CA ASN A 84 9.06 -10.05 6.73
C ASN A 84 8.73 -9.18 5.53
N VAL A 85 8.01 -8.09 5.74
CA VAL A 85 7.65 -7.12 4.69
C VAL A 85 8.39 -5.84 5.00
N ASP A 86 9.34 -5.46 4.14
CA ASP A 86 10.11 -4.21 4.24
C ASP A 86 10.73 -3.96 5.63
N GLY A 87 11.19 -5.03 6.29
CA GLY A 87 11.83 -4.97 7.61
C GLY A 87 10.87 -5.18 8.79
N ILE A 88 9.55 -5.28 8.55
CA ILE A 88 8.55 -5.55 9.57
C ILE A 88 8.18 -7.06 9.58
N PRO A 89 8.54 -7.80 10.65
CA PRO A 89 8.18 -9.21 10.77
C PRO A 89 6.71 -9.38 11.19
N ARG A 90 5.82 -9.68 10.25
CA ARG A 90 4.39 -9.95 10.50
C ARG A 90 3.87 -11.06 9.60
N ALA A 91 3.14 -12.01 10.19
CA ALA A 91 2.46 -13.07 9.46
C ALA A 91 1.29 -12.56 8.60
N VAL A 92 0.73 -11.42 8.98
CA VAL A 92 -0.33 -10.69 8.26
C VAL A 92 0.00 -9.20 8.33
N GLN A 93 0.24 -8.60 7.17
CA GLN A 93 0.38 -7.16 7.00
C GLN A 93 -0.82 -6.66 6.20
N GLN A 94 -1.54 -5.71 6.78
CA GLN A 94 -2.64 -5.02 6.14
C GLN A 94 -2.32 -3.54 6.20
N GLU A 95 -2.36 -2.87 5.05
CA GLU A 95 -2.18 -1.43 4.98
C GLU A 95 -3.37 -0.79 5.71
N ARG A 96 -3.12 -0.19 6.88
CA ARG A 96 -4.13 0.56 7.65
C ARG A 96 -4.17 1.97 7.09
N ARG A 97 -4.98 2.19 6.06
CA ARG A 97 -5.49 3.52 5.71
C ARG A 97 -7.00 3.54 5.84
#